data_AF-A0A8J3N2J3-F1
#
_entry.id   AF-A0A8J3N2J3-F1
#
_cell.length_a   1.000
_cell.length_b   1.000
_cell.length_c   1.000
_cell.angle_alpha   90.00
_cell.angle_beta   90.00
_cell.angle_gamma   90.00
#
_symmetry.space_group_name_H-M   'P 1'
#
loop_
_entity.id
_entity.type
_entity.pdbx_description
1 polymer ?
#
loop_
_entity_poly.entity_id
_entity_poly.type
_entity_poly.pdbx_seq_one_letter_code
_entity_poly.pdbx_strand_id
1 'polypeptide(L)'
;MKTKTKQLTQQVRDALLACSNKVLLETIIEWLDRADEYFQYADWSNHFRYTLGYQVASDTTEAVYASFEELEAAEPNFMGITWIVPDAETLRNILTSFSIEDFYHNVIPLAGYALHDSAYEQKWGHTPSSFSDGYDFMRSLAVHLHEKTYRKPERGQIVFLPDVARKRKSTGTSTPVFARGTPSEAVIPREHPSSHSPDWSDQNLDLDR
;
A
#
# COMPACT_ATOMS: atom_id res chain seq x y z
N MET A 1 -6.80 24.67 -8.99
CA MET A 1 -5.83 24.65 -7.87
C MET A 1 -5.36 26.06 -7.51
N LYS A 2 -5.26 26.42 -6.21
CA LYS A 2 -4.77 27.73 -5.73
C LYS A 2 -3.26 27.91 -6.02
N THR A 3 -2.80 29.14 -6.25
CA THR A 3 -1.38 29.45 -6.56
C THR A 3 -0.41 28.91 -5.50
N LYS A 4 -0.73 29.09 -4.22
CA LYS A 4 0.10 28.60 -3.11
C LYS A 4 0.19 27.08 -3.08
N THR A 5 -0.92 26.37 -3.32
CA THR A 5 -0.94 24.90 -3.46
C THR A 5 0.01 24.48 -4.57
N LYS A 6 -0.10 25.08 -5.76
CA LYS A 6 0.76 24.78 -6.91
C LYS A 6 2.25 24.95 -6.59
N GLN A 7 2.61 26.05 -5.90
CA GLN A 7 4.00 26.32 -5.52
C GLN A 7 4.54 25.30 -4.52
N LEU A 8 3.76 24.94 -3.50
CA LEU A 8 4.17 23.97 -2.50
C LEU A 8 4.25 22.55 -3.08
N THR A 9 3.31 22.15 -3.93
CA THR A 9 3.39 20.88 -4.65
C THR A 9 4.65 20.81 -5.51
N GLN A 10 4.99 21.90 -6.22
CA GLN A 10 6.23 21.96 -7.00
C GLN A 10 7.47 21.78 -6.12
N GLN A 11 7.52 22.42 -4.94
CA GLN A 11 8.65 22.25 -4.01
C GLN A 11 8.80 20.80 -3.53
N VAL A 12 7.69 20.14 -3.19
CA VAL A 12 7.72 18.72 -2.81
C VAL A 12 8.21 17.86 -3.97
N ARG A 13 7.70 18.11 -5.19
CA ARG A 13 8.13 17.37 -6.39
C ARG A 13 9.62 17.54 -6.65
N ASP A 14 10.13 18.77 -6.59
CA ASP A 14 11.54 19.05 -6.81
C ASP A 14 12.41 18.40 -5.74
N ALA A 15 11.99 18.44 -4.47
CA ALA A 15 12.70 17.78 -3.37
C ALA A 15 12.72 16.24 -3.53
N LEU A 16 11.59 15.65 -3.93
CA LEU A 16 11.49 14.21 -4.18
C LEU A 16 12.37 13.79 -5.37
N LEU A 17 12.33 14.54 -6.47
CA LEU A 17 13.15 14.27 -7.65
C LEU A 17 14.64 14.62 -7.43
N ALA A 18 14.99 15.40 -6.42
CA ALA A 18 16.40 15.62 -6.06
C ALA A 18 17.03 14.40 -5.36
N CYS A 19 16.23 13.49 -4.80
CA CYS A 19 16.72 12.26 -4.21
C CYS A 19 17.47 11.39 -5.24
N SER A 20 18.50 10.66 -4.81
CA SER A 20 19.11 9.63 -5.64
C SER A 20 18.09 8.54 -6.01
N ASN A 21 18.31 7.82 -7.12
CA ASN A 21 17.42 6.73 -7.55
C ASN A 21 17.12 5.72 -6.45
N LYS A 22 18.14 5.36 -5.64
CA LYS A 22 17.97 4.46 -4.50
C LYS A 22 17.02 5.05 -3.44
N VAL A 23 17.29 6.28 -2.99
CA VAL A 23 16.50 6.95 -1.94
C VAL A 23 15.08 7.24 -2.41
N LEU A 24 14.89 7.58 -3.69
CA LEU A 24 13.59 7.78 -4.30
C LEU A 24 12.76 6.50 -4.24
N LEU A 25 13.32 5.39 -4.72
CA LEU A 25 12.64 4.10 -4.73
C LEU A 25 12.32 3.62 -3.31
N GLU A 26 13.29 3.68 -2.39
CA GLU A 26 13.10 3.32 -0.98
C GLU A 26 12.01 4.18 -0.33
N THR A 27 11.94 5.47 -0.64
CA THR A 27 10.92 6.37 -0.08
C THR A 27 9.52 6.04 -0.61
N ILE A 28 9.38 5.73 -1.90
CA ILE A 28 8.07 5.36 -2.47
C ILE A 28 7.61 4.00 -1.94
N ILE A 29 8.51 3.01 -1.82
CA ILE A 29 8.19 1.71 -1.22
C ILE A 29 7.76 1.90 0.23
N GLU A 30 8.54 2.63 1.03
CA GLU A 30 8.21 2.92 2.43
C GLU A 30 6.85 3.60 2.56
N TRP A 31 6.49 4.49 1.63
CA TRP A 31 5.17 5.12 1.64
C TRP A 31 4.04 4.18 1.25
N LEU A 32 4.24 3.31 0.25
CA LEU A 32 3.26 2.31 -0.14
C LEU A 32 3.02 1.29 0.97
N ASP A 33 4.08 0.78 1.60
CA ASP A 33 3.97 -0.20 2.69
C ASP A 33 3.17 0.39 3.87
N ARG A 34 3.43 1.64 4.26
CA ARG A 34 2.66 2.30 5.31
C ARG A 34 1.23 2.66 4.89
N ALA A 35 1.01 2.98 3.62
CA ALA A 35 -0.34 3.18 3.11
C ALA A 35 -1.14 1.88 3.16
N ASP A 36 -0.55 0.73 2.83
CA ASP A 36 -1.20 -0.58 2.95
C ASP A 36 -1.60 -0.89 4.39
N GLU A 37 -0.70 -0.62 5.34
CA GLU A 37 -0.98 -0.73 6.77
C GLU A 37 -2.15 0.17 7.20
N TYR A 38 -2.18 1.42 6.72
CA TYR A 38 -3.25 2.38 7.01
C TYR A 38 -4.61 1.92 6.46
N PHE A 39 -4.63 1.43 5.22
CA PHE A 39 -5.86 1.03 4.53
C PHE A 39 -6.30 -0.41 4.84
N GLN A 40 -5.54 -1.17 5.64
CA GLN A 40 -5.79 -2.59 5.90
C GLN A 40 -6.00 -3.39 4.61
N TYR A 41 -5.14 -3.14 3.60
CA TYR A 41 -5.20 -3.76 2.27
C TYR A 41 -6.39 -3.38 1.38
N ALA A 42 -6.99 -2.20 1.55
CA ALA A 42 -8.04 -1.71 0.65
C ALA A 42 -7.52 -1.27 -0.75
N ASP A 43 -8.45 -1.20 -1.71
CA ASP A 43 -8.25 -0.90 -3.14
C ASP A 43 -7.45 0.38 -3.44
N TRP A 44 -7.42 1.33 -2.51
CA TRP A 44 -6.69 2.60 -2.66
C TRP A 44 -5.19 2.41 -2.88
N SER A 45 -4.63 1.36 -2.30
CA SER A 45 -3.23 1.01 -2.50
C SER A 45 -2.91 0.57 -3.94
N ASN A 46 -3.88 -0.07 -4.61
CA ASN A 46 -3.76 -0.50 -6.00
C ASN A 46 -3.71 0.72 -6.94
N HIS A 47 -4.52 1.74 -6.67
CA HIS A 47 -4.53 2.99 -7.44
C HIS A 47 -3.16 3.69 -7.43
N PHE A 48 -2.52 3.79 -6.26
CA PHE A 48 -1.18 4.39 -6.15
C PHE A 48 -0.15 3.58 -6.92
N ARG A 49 -0.17 2.25 -6.77
CA ARG A 49 0.74 1.33 -7.48
C ARG A 49 0.62 1.47 -9.00
N TYR A 50 -0.61 1.41 -9.52
CA TYR A 50 -0.87 1.59 -10.94
C TYR A 50 -0.33 2.94 -11.45
N THR A 51 -0.65 4.02 -10.73
CA THR A 51 -0.22 5.38 -11.11
C THR A 51 1.30 5.55 -11.09
N LEU A 52 2.00 4.81 -10.21
CA LEU A 52 3.46 4.79 -10.11
C LEU A 52 4.13 3.78 -11.05
N GLY A 53 3.36 3.11 -11.91
CA GLY A 53 3.87 2.18 -12.92
C GLY A 53 4.20 0.79 -12.39
N TYR A 54 3.67 0.40 -11.23
CA TYR A 54 3.74 -0.98 -10.78
C TYR A 54 2.84 -1.85 -11.66
N GLN A 55 3.33 -3.05 -11.94
CA GLN A 55 2.56 -4.08 -12.66
C GLN A 55 2.21 -5.20 -11.69
N VAL A 56 1.24 -6.03 -12.07
CA VAL A 56 0.82 -7.17 -11.25
C VAL A 56 1.08 -8.47 -12.01
N ALA A 57 1.74 -9.42 -11.35
CA ALA A 57 1.90 -10.78 -11.84
C ALA A 57 0.90 -11.71 -11.14
N SER A 58 0.19 -12.53 -11.91
CA SER A 58 -0.60 -13.64 -11.36
C SER A 58 0.35 -14.73 -10.85
N ASP A 59 0.22 -15.11 -9.58
CA ASP A 59 0.98 -16.24 -9.04
C ASP A 59 0.48 -17.59 -9.62
N THR A 60 -0.68 -17.57 -10.28
CA THR A 60 -1.32 -18.76 -10.84
C THR A 60 -0.81 -19.07 -12.25
N THR A 61 -0.68 -18.04 -13.09
CA THR A 61 -0.34 -18.19 -14.52
C THR A 61 1.02 -17.60 -14.87
N GLU A 62 1.65 -16.87 -13.95
CA GLU A 62 2.87 -16.08 -14.16
C GLU A 62 2.69 -14.97 -15.22
N ALA A 63 1.45 -14.69 -15.65
CA ALA A 63 1.14 -13.60 -16.57
C ALA A 63 1.24 -12.24 -15.87
N VAL A 64 1.70 -11.23 -16.61
CA VAL A 64 1.88 -9.86 -16.12
C VAL A 64 0.83 -8.95 -16.74
N TYR A 65 0.18 -8.15 -15.90
CA TYR A 65 -0.87 -7.20 -16.25
C TYR A 65 -0.48 -5.79 -15.84
N ALA A 66 -1.00 -4.79 -16.56
CA ALA A 66 -0.68 -3.39 -16.28
C ALA A 66 -1.35 -2.89 -14.99
N SER A 67 -2.50 -3.47 -14.61
CA SER A 67 -3.22 -3.11 -13.39
C SER A 67 -3.93 -4.31 -12.77
N PHE A 68 -4.40 -4.13 -11.52
CA PHE A 68 -5.18 -5.15 -10.83
C PHE A 68 -6.53 -5.41 -11.51
N GLU A 69 -7.18 -4.36 -12.03
CA GLU A 69 -8.45 -4.47 -12.76
C GLU A 69 -8.30 -5.27 -14.06
N GLU A 70 -7.16 -5.13 -14.75
CA GLU A 70 -6.88 -5.94 -15.95
C GLU A 70 -6.70 -7.42 -15.59
N LEU A 71 -5.99 -7.71 -14.49
CA LEU A 71 -5.85 -9.05 -13.95
C LEU A 71 -7.21 -9.65 -13.53
N GLU A 72 -8.05 -8.91 -12.80
CA GLU A 72 -9.40 -9.36 -12.43
C GLU A 72 -10.28 -9.65 -13.64
N ALA A 73 -10.20 -8.83 -14.69
CA ALA A 73 -10.95 -9.04 -15.92
C ALA A 73 -10.47 -10.26 -16.71
N ALA A 74 -9.16 -10.53 -16.72
CA ALA A 74 -8.56 -11.65 -17.44
C ALA A 74 -8.66 -12.98 -16.66
N GLU A 75 -8.50 -12.94 -15.34
CA GLU A 75 -8.43 -14.09 -14.46
C GLU A 75 -9.34 -13.94 -13.22
N PRO A 76 -10.68 -14.05 -13.31
CA PRO A 76 -11.57 -13.78 -12.17
C PRO A 76 -11.38 -14.66 -10.92
N ASN A 77 -10.56 -15.72 -10.99
CA ASN A 77 -10.29 -16.67 -9.91
C ASN A 77 -8.79 -16.84 -9.62
N PHE A 78 -7.96 -15.82 -9.82
CA PHE A 78 -6.54 -15.88 -9.46
C PHE A 78 -6.37 -16.13 -7.95
N MET A 79 -5.34 -16.89 -7.54
CA MET A 79 -5.12 -17.32 -6.14
C MET A 79 -3.90 -16.66 -5.47
N GLY A 80 -3.51 -15.48 -5.95
CA GLY A 80 -2.38 -14.72 -5.44
C GLY A 80 -1.84 -13.75 -6.49
N ILE A 81 -1.21 -12.67 -6.02
CA ILE A 81 -0.55 -11.70 -6.86
C ILE A 81 0.82 -11.33 -6.31
N THR A 82 1.73 -11.02 -7.22
CA THR A 82 3.02 -10.40 -6.90
C THR A 82 3.12 -9.05 -7.61
N TRP A 83 3.41 -7.99 -6.85
CA TRP A 83 3.67 -6.67 -7.42
C TRP A 83 5.06 -6.58 -8.03
N ILE A 84 5.13 -6.15 -9.28
CA ILE A 84 6.38 -5.87 -9.99
C ILE A 84 6.70 -4.39 -9.81
N VAL A 85 7.79 -4.13 -9.10
CA VAL A 85 8.31 -2.78 -8.83
C VAL A 85 8.94 -2.23 -10.11
N PRO A 86 8.61 -0.99 -10.53
CA PRO A 86 9.32 -0.35 -11.64
C PRO A 86 10.78 -0.10 -11.26
N ASP A 87 11.68 -0.10 -12.25
CA ASP A 87 13.03 0.36 -11.99
C ASP A 87 13.03 1.86 -11.62
N ALA A 88 14.07 2.30 -10.93
CA ALA A 88 14.12 3.64 -10.37
C ALA A 88 14.17 4.76 -11.43
N GLU A 89 14.67 4.49 -12.64
CA GLU A 89 14.67 5.46 -13.73
C GLU A 89 13.27 5.60 -14.33
N THR A 90 12.58 4.48 -14.55
CA THR A 90 11.17 4.46 -14.96
C THR A 90 10.29 5.21 -13.95
N LEU A 91 10.43 4.93 -12.65
CA LEU A 91 9.69 5.64 -11.60
C LEU A 91 9.94 7.15 -11.62
N ARG A 92 11.20 7.57 -11.77
CA ARG A 92 11.56 8.98 -11.90
C ARG A 92 10.92 9.64 -13.13
N ASN A 93 10.94 8.95 -14.27
CA ASN A 93 10.35 9.45 -15.51
C ASN A 93 8.84 9.62 -15.36
N ILE A 94 8.15 8.66 -14.73
CA ILE A 94 6.72 8.76 -14.41
C ILE A 94 6.46 10.00 -13.53
N LEU A 95 7.16 10.14 -12.40
CA LEU A 95 7.00 11.28 -11.49
C LEU A 95 7.31 12.63 -12.14
N THR A 96 8.26 12.66 -13.08
CA THR A 96 8.61 13.87 -13.86
C THR A 96 7.52 14.21 -14.87
N SER A 97 6.87 13.21 -15.44
CA SER A 97 5.81 13.36 -16.44
C SER A 97 4.50 13.89 -15.86
N PHE A 98 4.27 13.70 -14.56
CA PHE A 98 3.07 14.22 -13.89
C PHE A 98 2.94 15.73 -14.03
N SER A 99 1.73 16.17 -14.38
CA SER A 99 1.35 17.56 -14.15
C SER A 99 1.40 17.86 -12.64
N ILE A 100 1.46 19.14 -12.27
CA ILE A 100 1.41 19.50 -10.84
C ILE A 100 0.11 19.03 -10.20
N GLU A 101 -0.98 18.97 -10.96
CA GLU A 101 -2.27 18.48 -10.49
C GLU A 101 -2.23 16.98 -10.24
N ASP A 102 -1.70 16.19 -11.19
CA ASP A 102 -1.55 14.74 -11.01
C ASP A 102 -0.61 14.42 -9.85
N PHE A 103 0.49 15.15 -9.71
CA PHE A 103 1.39 14.98 -8.58
C PHE A 103 0.69 15.30 -7.26
N TYR A 104 -0.11 16.38 -7.23
CA TYR A 104 -0.89 16.76 -6.06
C TYR A 104 -1.95 15.73 -5.68
N HIS A 105 -2.57 15.05 -6.66
CA HIS A 105 -3.64 14.08 -6.39
C HIS A 105 -3.15 12.65 -6.18
N ASN A 106 -1.95 12.30 -6.65
CA ASN A 106 -1.43 10.94 -6.55
C ASN A 106 -0.30 10.79 -5.53
N VAL A 107 0.63 11.75 -5.45
CA VAL A 107 1.84 11.61 -4.60
C VAL A 107 1.65 12.23 -3.22
N ILE A 108 1.00 13.41 -3.15
CA ILE A 108 0.78 14.08 -1.86
C ILE A 108 -0.14 13.26 -0.94
N PRO A 109 -1.25 12.65 -1.41
CA PRO A 109 -2.08 11.80 -0.57
C PRO A 109 -1.35 10.54 -0.13
N LEU A 110 -0.59 9.89 -1.03
CA LEU A 110 0.24 8.74 -0.68
C LEU A 110 1.18 9.05 0.49
N ALA A 111 1.93 10.16 0.41
CA ALA A 111 2.78 10.62 1.51
C ALA A 111 1.96 10.93 2.77
N GLY A 112 0.76 11.49 2.60
CA GLY A 112 -0.17 11.79 3.69
C GLY A 112 -0.59 10.54 4.46
N TYR A 113 -0.98 9.49 3.77
CA TYR A 113 -1.35 8.20 4.38
C TYR A 113 -0.14 7.53 5.03
N ALA A 114 1.01 7.55 4.36
CA ALA A 114 2.24 6.96 4.87
C ALA A 114 2.77 7.62 6.15
N LEU A 115 2.45 8.90 6.36
CA LEU A 115 2.99 9.72 7.46
C LEU A 115 1.91 10.08 8.49
N HIS A 116 0.77 9.37 8.48
CA HIS A 116 -0.40 9.64 9.31
C HIS A 116 -0.27 9.23 10.79
N ASP A 117 0.93 8.90 11.28
CA ASP A 117 1.10 8.55 12.68
C ASP A 117 0.82 9.78 13.59
N SER A 118 -0.01 9.57 14.61
CA SER A 118 -0.41 10.54 15.64
C SER A 118 0.77 11.26 16.33
N ALA A 119 1.93 10.61 16.45
CA ALA A 119 3.16 11.24 16.97
C ALA A 119 3.79 12.27 16.01
N TYR A 120 3.39 12.22 14.73
CA TYR A 120 3.90 13.03 13.64
C TYR A 120 2.93 14.13 13.18
N GLU A 121 1.61 13.99 13.29
CA GLU A 121 0.66 15.05 12.84
C GLU A 121 0.95 16.44 13.44
N GLN A 122 1.39 16.53 14.70
CA GLN A 122 1.77 17.81 15.33
C GLN A 122 2.98 18.49 14.66
N LYS A 123 3.88 17.71 14.05
CA LYS A 123 5.09 18.21 13.38
C LYS A 123 4.87 18.49 11.90
N TRP A 124 3.96 17.77 11.27
CA TRP A 124 3.75 17.83 9.83
C TRP A 124 2.58 18.74 9.45
N GLY A 125 1.57 18.87 10.31
CA GLY A 125 0.32 19.56 9.99
C GLY A 125 -0.65 18.67 9.20
N HIS A 126 -1.87 19.16 8.99
CA HIS A 126 -2.91 18.38 8.33
C HIS A 126 -2.59 18.14 6.85
N THR A 127 -2.83 16.93 6.37
CA THR A 127 -2.82 16.60 4.95
C THR A 127 -3.91 17.38 4.21
N PRO A 128 -3.80 17.55 2.88
CA PRO A 128 -4.85 18.18 2.11
C PRO A 128 -6.17 17.40 2.21
N SER A 129 -7.25 18.10 2.54
CA SER A 129 -8.60 17.55 2.71
C SER A 129 -9.66 18.64 2.45
N SER A 130 -10.94 18.32 2.64
CA SER A 130 -12.02 19.31 2.62
C SER A 130 -11.87 20.40 3.70
N PHE A 131 -11.12 20.13 4.76
CA PHE A 131 -10.94 21.03 5.92
C PHE A 131 -9.57 21.70 5.96
N SER A 132 -8.62 21.31 5.08
CA SER A 132 -7.25 21.82 5.07
C SER A 132 -6.69 21.87 3.66
N ASP A 133 -6.08 22.99 3.27
CA ASP A 133 -5.33 23.08 2.02
C ASP A 133 -3.97 22.31 2.07
N GLY A 134 -3.58 21.78 3.24
CA GLY A 134 -2.37 20.97 3.41
C GLY A 134 -1.04 21.73 3.34
N TYR A 135 -1.04 23.04 3.57
CA TYR A 135 0.14 23.89 3.38
C TYR A 135 1.28 23.60 4.34
N ASP A 136 1.00 23.25 5.58
CA ASP A 136 2.03 22.91 6.57
C ASP A 136 2.60 21.53 6.27
N PHE A 137 1.74 20.58 5.86
CA PHE A 137 2.14 19.25 5.44
C PHE A 137 3.12 19.30 4.26
N MET A 138 2.77 19.99 3.18
CA MET A 138 3.65 20.08 2.00
C MET A 138 4.98 20.78 2.32
N ARG A 139 4.99 21.81 3.18
CA ARG A 139 6.23 22.47 3.62
C ARG A 139 7.13 21.51 4.39
N SER A 140 6.56 20.82 5.38
CA SER A 140 7.29 19.84 6.20
C SER A 140 7.81 18.68 5.36
N LEU A 141 7.01 18.21 4.40
CA LEU A 141 7.39 17.16 3.46
C LEU A 141 8.55 17.56 2.56
N ALA A 142 8.53 18.77 2.00
CA ALA A 142 9.67 19.26 1.20
C ALA A 142 10.96 19.33 2.02
N VAL A 143 10.89 19.83 3.27
CA VAL A 143 12.05 19.88 4.17
C VAL A 143 12.57 18.48 4.47
N HIS A 144 11.69 17.53 4.81
CA HIS A 144 12.07 16.16 5.11
C HIS A 144 12.75 15.45 3.92
N LEU A 145 12.22 15.65 2.70
CA LEU A 145 12.80 15.08 1.48
C LEU A 145 14.18 15.68 1.18
N HIS A 146 14.36 16.98 1.40
CA HIS A 146 15.68 17.60 1.32
C HIS A 146 16.65 16.99 2.34
N GLU A 147 16.26 16.83 3.60
CA GLU A 147 17.10 16.18 4.62
C GLU A 147 17.47 14.74 4.22
N LYS A 148 16.51 13.94 3.72
CA LYS A 148 16.76 12.59 3.20
C LYS A 148 17.77 12.60 2.05
N THR A 149 17.74 13.62 1.19
CA THR A 149 18.67 13.78 0.07
C THR A 149 20.10 14.05 0.54
N TYR A 150 20.27 14.86 1.61
CA TYR A 150 21.57 15.29 2.11
C TYR A 150 22.14 14.43 3.25
N ARG A 151 21.37 13.50 3.81
CA ARG A 151 21.90 12.52 4.76
C ARG A 151 22.95 11.66 4.06
N LYS A 152 24.22 11.89 4.40
CA LYS A 152 25.33 11.01 4.02
C LYS A 152 25.01 9.59 4.49
N PRO A 153 25.35 8.54 3.72
CA PRO A 153 25.19 7.18 4.20
C PRO A 153 26.03 7.03 5.47
N GLU A 154 25.39 6.80 6.61
CA GLU A 154 26.09 6.32 7.78
C GLU A 154 26.76 5.00 7.37
N ARG A 155 28.09 4.99 7.39
CA ARG A 155 28.89 3.78 7.19
C ARG A 155 28.41 2.74 8.20
N GLY A 156 27.66 1.73 7.75
CA GLY A 156 27.50 0.50 8.55
C GLY A 156 26.17 -0.24 8.50
N GLN A 157 25.10 0.26 7.86
CA GLN A 157 23.87 -0.53 7.73
C GLN A 157 23.76 -1.16 6.34
N ILE A 158 24.25 -2.41 6.25
CA ILE A 158 23.78 -3.35 5.24
C ILE A 158 22.34 -3.67 5.61
N VAL A 159 21.38 -3.01 4.97
CA VAL A 159 19.98 -3.43 4.99
C VAL A 159 19.91 -4.64 4.06
N PHE A 160 19.78 -5.83 4.64
CA PHE A 160 19.32 -6.97 3.88
C PHE A 160 17.84 -6.74 3.58
N LEU A 161 17.52 -6.54 2.30
CA LEU A 161 16.16 -6.69 1.81
C LEU A 161 15.69 -8.10 2.24
N PRO A 162 14.49 -8.25 2.83
CA PRO A 162 13.98 -9.57 3.13
C PRO A 162 13.95 -10.38 1.83
N ASP A 163 14.57 -11.56 1.89
CA ASP A 163 14.72 -12.50 0.80
C ASP A 163 13.33 -13.07 0.45
N VAL A 164 12.53 -12.31 -0.30
CA VAL A 164 11.21 -12.75 -0.81
C VAL A 164 11.45 -13.66 -2.02
N ALA A 165 12.07 -14.82 -1.79
CA ALA A 165 11.89 -16.05 -2.58
C ALA A 165 12.93 -17.11 -2.18
N ARG A 166 12.52 -18.06 -1.33
CA ARG A 166 12.65 -19.51 -1.59
C ARG A 166 12.20 -20.30 -0.38
N LYS A 167 10.95 -20.75 -0.43
CA LYS A 167 10.61 -22.05 0.16
C LYS A 167 9.84 -22.88 -0.86
N ARG A 168 10.58 -23.37 -1.86
CA ARG A 168 10.23 -24.63 -2.53
C ARG A 168 10.22 -25.71 -1.45
N LYS A 169 9.05 -26.08 -0.95
CA LYS A 169 8.86 -27.37 -0.27
C LYS A 169 8.41 -28.34 -1.35
N SER A 170 9.38 -29.00 -1.97
CA SER A 170 9.12 -30.15 -2.82
C SER A 170 8.46 -31.24 -1.99
N THR A 171 7.23 -31.60 -2.37
CA THR A 171 6.57 -32.85 -2.04
C THR A 171 7.41 -34.01 -2.55
N GLY A 172 8.05 -34.73 -1.63
CA GLY A 172 8.72 -36.01 -1.87
C GLY A 172 7.96 -37.11 -1.18
N THR A 173 7.12 -37.79 -1.94
CA THR A 173 6.36 -38.99 -1.60
C THR A 173 7.26 -40.11 -1.07
N SER A 174 6.90 -40.71 0.05
CA SER A 174 7.35 -42.05 0.45
C SER A 174 6.23 -42.72 1.25
N THR A 175 5.66 -43.77 0.65
CA THR A 175 4.53 -44.59 1.11
C THR A 175 4.92 -45.54 2.27
N PRO A 176 3.97 -46.28 2.89
CA PRO A 176 3.90 -46.54 4.33
C PRO A 176 4.21 -47.99 4.73
N VAL A 177 4.46 -48.25 6.03
CA VAL A 177 4.42 -49.61 6.64
C VAL A 177 3.93 -49.57 8.10
N PHE A 178 2.75 -50.18 8.31
CA PHE A 178 2.19 -50.92 9.46
C PHE A 178 2.53 -50.58 10.94
N ALA A 179 1.47 -50.33 11.74
CA ALA A 179 0.99 -51.15 12.88
C ALA A 179 -0.26 -50.48 13.50
N ARG A 180 -1.48 -50.98 13.26
CA ARG A 180 -2.25 -51.99 14.04
C ARG A 180 -2.60 -51.56 15.48
N GLY A 181 -3.86 -51.20 15.70
CA GLY A 181 -4.49 -51.05 17.02
C GLY A 181 -5.78 -50.21 17.02
N THR A 182 -6.92 -50.83 16.74
CA THR A 182 -8.28 -50.43 17.19
C THR A 182 -8.75 -51.46 18.23
N PRO A 183 -9.88 -51.29 18.97
CA PRO A 183 -10.97 -50.31 18.87
C PRO A 183 -11.34 -49.64 20.21
N SER A 184 -12.07 -48.52 20.24
CA SER A 184 -13.53 -48.39 20.50
C SER A 184 -13.65 -46.98 21.14
N GLU A 185 -14.62 -46.11 20.91
CA GLU A 185 -16.04 -46.25 21.24
C GLU A 185 -16.76 -44.99 20.73
N ALA A 186 -18.00 -45.15 20.28
CA ALA A 186 -18.82 -44.12 19.66
C ALA A 186 -19.57 -43.26 20.69
N VAL A 187 -19.69 -41.94 20.46
CA VAL A 187 -20.86 -41.13 20.87
C VAL A 187 -21.05 -39.93 19.92
N ILE A 188 -22.20 -39.88 19.26
CA ILE A 188 -22.93 -38.72 18.71
C ILE A 188 -24.40 -38.95 19.17
N PRO A 189 -25.36 -37.99 19.27
CA PRO A 189 -25.38 -36.52 19.05
C PRO A 189 -25.97 -35.73 20.24
N ARG A 190 -26.02 -34.39 20.15
CA ARG A 190 -27.25 -33.66 20.52
C ARG A 190 -27.38 -32.29 19.88
N GLU A 191 -28.64 -31.93 19.69
CA GLU A 191 -29.19 -30.93 18.78
C GLU A 191 -29.19 -29.50 19.34
N HIS A 192 -29.30 -28.56 18.40
CA HIS A 192 -29.78 -27.17 18.45
C HIS A 192 -30.88 -26.84 19.48
N PRO A 193 -31.04 -25.56 19.92
CA PRO A 193 -31.77 -24.57 19.10
C PRO A 193 -31.29 -23.11 19.13
N SER A 194 -31.73 -22.43 18.08
CA SER A 194 -31.82 -21.00 17.76
C SER A 194 -31.95 -20.01 18.92
N SER A 195 -31.45 -18.78 18.71
CA SER A 195 -32.26 -17.56 18.90
C SER A 195 -31.56 -16.27 18.47
N HIS A 196 -32.30 -15.51 17.66
CA HIS A 196 -32.40 -14.05 17.62
C HIS A 196 -31.25 -13.19 17.09
N SER A 197 -31.40 -12.79 15.83
CA SER A 197 -30.99 -11.50 15.27
C SER A 197 -31.84 -10.35 15.85
N PRO A 198 -31.25 -9.19 16.15
CA PRO A 198 -31.99 -7.93 16.24
C PRO A 198 -31.92 -7.18 14.91
N ASP A 199 -33.10 -7.04 14.31
CA ASP A 199 -33.49 -6.12 13.25
C ASP A 199 -33.25 -4.67 13.71
N TRP A 200 -32.51 -3.89 12.91
CA TRP A 200 -32.35 -2.44 13.09
C TRP A 200 -33.02 -1.73 11.93
N SER A 201 -34.35 -1.81 11.92
CA SER A 201 -35.21 -0.96 11.12
C SER A 201 -35.90 0.06 12.03
N ASP A 202 -35.98 1.28 11.54
CA ASP A 202 -36.74 2.43 12.07
C ASP A 202 -36.13 3.24 13.22
N GLN A 203 -35.47 4.34 12.83
CA GLN A 203 -35.76 5.65 13.43
C GLN A 203 -35.57 6.77 12.40
N ASN A 204 -36.68 7.10 11.73
CA ASN A 204 -36.93 8.43 11.17
C ASN A 204 -36.89 9.46 12.31
N LEU A 205 -36.10 10.52 12.13
CA LEU A 205 -36.45 11.84 12.64
C LEU A 205 -35.95 12.90 11.65
N ASP A 206 -36.90 13.32 10.80
CA ASP A 206 -36.96 14.66 10.24
C ASP A 206 -36.77 15.70 11.34
N LEU A 207 -35.95 16.71 11.08
CA LEU A 207 -36.07 18.02 11.71
C LEU A 207 -35.52 19.07 10.73
N ASP A 208 -36.47 19.70 10.04
CA ASP A 208 -36.34 20.98 9.34
C ASP A 208 -35.71 22.06 10.25
N ARG A 209 -34.69 22.75 9.73
CA ARG A 209 -34.68 24.22 9.57
C ARG A 209 -33.42 24.74 8.88
#